data_AF-A0A7V2VSA0-F1
#
_entry.id   AF-A0A7V2VSA0-F1
#
_cell.length_a   1.000
_cell.length_b   1.000
_cell.length_c   1.000
_cell.angle_alpha   90.00
_cell.angle_beta   90.00
_cell.angle_gamma   90.00
#
_symmetry.space_group_name_H-M   'P 1'
#
loop_
_entity.id
_entity.type
_entity.pdbx_description
1 polymer ?
#
loop_
_entity_poly.entity_id
_entity_poly.type
_entity_poly.pdbx_seq_one_letter_code
_entity_poly.pdbx_strand_id
1 'polypeptide(L)'
;MSGVEFDVKFYDYKKLAESTDPQQVANMDSFHGLSFQTEDGISGLTFSVIDFDSQISADNHFEKMKLDTPGLENMALPIGDTSAEVEVNTQGIGSIIVFTLGDRIVSFHTAMPEGESPIVDLNALEELARLVEERLKIL
;
A
#
# COMPACT_ATOMS: atom_id res chain seq x y z
N MET A 1 -27.76 -7.03 4.12
CA MET A 1 -26.57 -6.18 3.96
C MET A 1 -26.27 -6.20 2.47
N SER A 2 -26.45 -5.10 1.75
CA SER A 2 -26.01 -5.01 0.36
C SER A 2 -24.48 -5.04 0.38
N GLY A 3 -23.90 -6.12 -0.11
CA GLY A 3 -22.45 -6.19 -0.29
C GLY A 3 -22.03 -5.14 -1.32
N VAL A 4 -20.98 -4.38 -1.02
CA VAL A 4 -20.29 -3.60 -2.04
C VAL A 4 -19.57 -4.61 -2.92
N GLU A 5 -19.91 -4.66 -4.21
CA GLU A 5 -19.17 -5.48 -5.18
C GLU A 5 -17.86 -4.76 -5.55
N PHE A 6 -16.78 -5.53 -5.61
CA PHE A 6 -15.44 -5.03 -5.91
C PHE A 6 -14.89 -5.67 -7.17
N ASP A 7 -14.37 -4.82 -8.05
CA ASP A 7 -13.40 -5.24 -9.05
C ASP A 7 -12.03 -5.38 -8.37
N VAL A 8 -11.55 -6.62 -8.28
CA VAL A 8 -10.26 -6.94 -7.67
C VAL A 8 -9.22 -7.25 -8.73
N LYS A 9 -8.08 -6.56 -8.69
CA LYS A 9 -6.98 -6.73 -9.63
C LYS A 9 -5.66 -6.95 -8.90
N PHE A 10 -4.95 -7.99 -9.31
CA PHE A 10 -3.57 -8.24 -8.90
C PHE A 10 -2.60 -7.61 -9.91
N TYR A 11 -1.52 -7.02 -9.40
CA TYR A 11 -0.46 -6.40 -10.18
C TYR A 11 0.90 -6.94 -9.79
N ASP A 12 1.71 -7.26 -10.80
CA ASP A 12 3.17 -7.41 -10.69
C ASP A 12 3.81 -6.08 -11.08
N TYR A 13 3.90 -5.18 -10.10
CA TYR A 13 4.43 -3.84 -10.31
C TYR A 13 5.91 -3.85 -10.64
N LYS A 14 6.67 -4.83 -10.14
CA LYS A 14 8.09 -5.00 -10.52
C LYS A 14 8.21 -5.17 -12.02
N LYS A 15 7.48 -6.14 -12.59
CA LYS A 15 7.50 -6.42 -14.03
C LYS A 15 7.01 -5.25 -14.87
N LEU A 16 5.97 -4.53 -14.40
CA LEU A 16 5.47 -3.34 -15.06
C LEU A 16 6.53 -2.23 -15.10
N ALA A 17 7.15 -1.93 -13.96
CA ALA A 17 8.16 -0.88 -13.83
C ALA A 17 9.47 -1.25 -14.55
N GLU A 18 9.90 -2.51 -14.49
CA GLU A 18 11.10 -3.01 -15.17
C GLU A 18 11.03 -2.80 -16.69
N SER A 19 9.83 -2.91 -17.28
CA SER A 19 9.64 -2.65 -18.71
C SER A 19 9.81 -1.18 -19.11
N THR A 20 9.74 -0.27 -18.14
CA THR A 20 9.83 1.19 -18.34
C THR A 20 11.21 1.71 -17.94
N ASP A 21 11.66 1.37 -16.74
CA ASP A 21 12.96 1.76 -16.18
C ASP A 21 13.46 0.68 -15.20
N PRO A 22 14.29 -0.28 -15.67
CA PRO A 22 14.82 -1.36 -14.85
C PRO A 22 15.58 -0.88 -13.61
N GLN A 23 16.17 0.32 -13.65
CA GLN A 23 16.97 0.82 -12.53
C GLN A 23 16.11 1.16 -11.31
N GLN A 24 14.81 1.45 -11.50
CA GLN A 24 13.91 1.77 -10.39
C GLN A 24 13.58 0.56 -9.51
N VAL A 25 13.71 -0.65 -10.06
CA VAL A 25 13.37 -1.90 -9.38
C VAL A 25 14.56 -2.82 -9.19
N ALA A 26 15.78 -2.34 -9.47
CA ALA A 26 17.00 -3.15 -9.44
C ALA A 26 17.28 -3.76 -8.06
N ASN A 27 16.92 -3.06 -6.98
CA ASN A 27 17.12 -3.50 -5.60
C ASN A 27 15.87 -4.17 -5.01
N MET A 28 14.83 -4.40 -5.81
CA MET A 28 13.61 -5.07 -5.38
C MET A 28 13.70 -6.54 -5.81
N ASP A 29 13.50 -7.48 -4.91
CA ASP A 29 13.32 -8.89 -5.25
C ASP A 29 11.91 -9.13 -5.81
N SER A 30 10.89 -8.50 -5.20
CA SER A 30 9.52 -8.52 -5.70
C SER A 30 8.76 -7.21 -5.41
N PHE A 31 7.75 -6.91 -6.22
CA PHE A 31 6.84 -5.79 -5.96
C PHE A 31 5.46 -6.13 -6.51
N HIS A 32 4.52 -6.39 -5.61
CA HIS A 32 3.16 -6.82 -5.93
C HIS A 32 2.11 -5.88 -5.34
N GLY A 33 0.97 -5.81 -6.01
CA GLY A 33 -0.18 -5.03 -5.58
C GLY A 33 -1.50 -5.79 -5.70
N LEU A 34 -2.41 -5.50 -4.80
CA LEU A 34 -3.80 -5.90 -4.87
C LEU A 34 -4.67 -4.65 -4.77
N SER A 35 -5.39 -4.35 -5.84
CA SER A 35 -6.29 -3.20 -5.93
C SER A 35 -7.74 -3.68 -5.91
N PHE A 36 -8.57 -2.97 -5.17
CA PHE A 36 -9.99 -3.16 -5.01
C PHE A 36 -10.63 -1.85 -5.42
N GLN A 37 -11.55 -1.91 -6.38
CA GLN A 37 -12.29 -0.73 -6.81
C GLN A 37 -13.78 -1.04 -6.74
N THR A 38 -14.58 -0.09 -6.26
CA THR A 38 -16.04 -0.20 -6.36
C THR A 38 -16.44 -0.22 -7.83
N GLU A 39 -17.53 -0.91 -8.20
CA GLU A 39 -17.97 -1.00 -9.60
C GLU A 39 -18.22 0.38 -10.26
N ASP A 40 -18.66 1.35 -9.48
CA ASP A 40 -18.86 2.74 -9.93
C ASP A 40 -17.54 3.51 -10.13
N GLY A 41 -16.42 2.93 -9.72
CA GLY A 41 -15.08 3.48 -9.85
C GLY A 41 -14.75 4.60 -8.86
N ILE A 42 -15.69 4.96 -7.97
CA ILE A 42 -15.61 6.15 -7.13
C ILE A 42 -14.61 5.96 -5.98
N SER A 43 -14.56 4.74 -5.44
CA SER A 43 -13.75 4.43 -4.27
C SER A 43 -12.82 3.26 -4.56
N GLY A 44 -11.59 3.37 -4.05
CA GLY A 44 -10.55 2.39 -4.27
C GLY A 44 -9.71 2.13 -3.03
N LEU A 45 -9.15 0.94 -3.00
CA LEU A 45 -8.22 0.45 -2.00
C LEU A 45 -7.09 -0.22 -2.77
N THR A 46 -5.84 0.10 -2.45
CA THR A 46 -4.68 -0.64 -2.95
C THR A 46 -3.78 -1.02 -1.81
N PHE A 47 -3.47 -2.31 -1.72
CA PHE A 47 -2.44 -2.85 -0.85
C PHE A 47 -1.25 -3.23 -1.71
N SER A 48 -0.03 -2.90 -1.30
CA SER A 48 1.17 -3.29 -2.02
C SER A 48 2.29 -3.72 -1.09
N VAL A 49 3.13 -4.64 -1.57
CA VAL A 49 4.32 -5.10 -0.85
C VAL A 49 5.50 -5.11 -1.79
N ILE A 50 6.58 -4.50 -1.34
CA ILE A 50 7.88 -4.52 -1.96
C ILE A 50 8.81 -5.33 -1.06
N ASP A 51 9.45 -6.33 -1.62
CA ASP A 51 10.52 -7.10 -0.99
C ASP A 51 11.84 -6.62 -1.58
N PHE A 52 12.76 -6.12 -0.76
CA PHE A 52 14.04 -5.59 -1.21
C PHE A 52 15.17 -6.60 -0.99
N ASP A 53 16.28 -6.40 -1.70
CA ASP A 53 17.50 -7.19 -1.54
C ASP A 53 18.17 -7.05 -0.16
N SER A 54 17.78 -6.02 0.60
CA SER A 54 18.37 -5.67 1.88
C SER A 54 17.51 -4.66 2.66
N GLN A 55 17.66 -4.69 3.99
CA GLN A 55 17.11 -3.67 4.89
C GLN A 55 17.48 -2.24 4.46
N ILE A 56 18.73 -2.03 4.04
CA ILE A 56 19.23 -0.70 3.67
C ILE A 56 18.47 -0.17 2.44
N SER A 57 18.20 -1.04 1.45
CA SER A 57 17.39 -0.68 0.28
C SER A 57 15.95 -0.32 0.68
N ALA A 58 15.34 -1.08 1.59
CA ALA A 58 14.02 -0.78 2.12
C ALA A 58 14.00 0.56 2.88
N ASP A 59 14.92 0.80 3.82
CA ASP A 59 14.98 2.04 4.60
C ASP A 59 15.16 3.27 3.70
N ASN A 60 16.04 3.18 2.70
CA ASN A 60 16.25 4.25 1.72
C ASN A 60 14.98 4.52 0.89
N HIS A 61 14.26 3.47 0.50
CA HIS A 61 13.01 3.62 -0.24
C HIS A 61 11.90 4.21 0.63
N PHE A 62 11.80 3.83 1.91
CA PHE A 62 10.85 4.40 2.85
C PHE A 62 11.06 5.92 3.03
N GLU A 63 12.31 6.35 3.23
CA GLU A 63 12.62 7.78 3.33
C GLU A 63 12.37 8.52 2.01
N LYS A 64 12.63 7.88 0.86
CA LYS A 64 12.25 8.43 -0.45
C LYS A 64 10.74 8.62 -0.56
N MET A 65 9.92 7.64 -0.15
CA MET A 65 8.46 7.75 -0.19
C MET A 65 7.96 8.94 0.63
N LYS A 66 8.57 9.21 1.79
CA LYS A 66 8.24 10.39 2.62
C LYS A 66 8.60 11.71 1.95
N LEU A 67 9.73 11.77 1.26
CA LEU A 67 10.12 12.97 0.51
C LEU A 67 9.21 13.21 -0.70
N ASP A 68 8.81 12.15 -1.39
CA ASP A 68 8.00 12.21 -2.61
C ASP A 68 6.49 12.38 -2.31
N THR A 69 6.05 12.10 -1.07
CA THR A 69 4.64 12.18 -0.65
C THR A 69 4.44 13.31 0.37
N PRO A 70 3.93 14.48 -0.05
CA PRO A 70 3.67 15.60 0.85
C PRO A 70 2.75 15.21 2.02
N GLY A 71 3.18 15.51 3.25
CA GLY A 71 2.41 15.26 4.46
C GLY A 71 2.52 13.84 5.02
N LEU A 72 3.31 12.95 4.42
CA LEU A 72 3.59 11.63 4.97
C LEU A 72 4.51 11.75 6.19
N GLU A 73 3.94 11.54 7.37
CA GLU A 73 4.61 11.74 8.67
C GLU A 73 4.75 10.43 9.44
N ASN A 74 5.83 10.31 10.22
CA ASN A 74 6.05 9.12 11.03
C ASN A 74 4.95 8.97 12.09
N MET A 75 4.47 7.73 12.27
CA MET A 75 3.52 7.41 13.33
C MET A 75 4.21 7.44 14.70
N ALA A 76 3.50 7.92 15.72
CA ALA A 76 4.02 7.95 17.09
C ALA A 76 4.21 6.55 17.69
N LEU A 77 3.37 5.59 17.28
CA LEU A 77 3.47 4.18 17.61
C LEU A 77 3.61 3.41 16.30
N PRO A 78 4.83 2.96 15.95
CA PRO A 78 5.07 2.37 14.64
C PRO A 78 4.42 0.98 14.51
N ILE A 79 4.00 0.67 13.29
CA ILE A 79 3.72 -0.69 12.82
C ILE A 79 5.04 -1.26 12.27
N GLY A 80 5.39 -2.50 12.64
CA GLY A 80 6.67 -3.08 12.22
C GLY A 80 7.88 -2.33 12.81
N ASP A 81 8.89 -2.08 11.98
CA ASP A 81 10.12 -1.41 12.41
C ASP A 81 10.01 0.12 12.33
N THR A 82 9.41 0.65 11.27
CA THR A 82 8.99 2.05 11.14
C THR A 82 7.70 2.15 10.35
N SER A 83 6.87 3.15 10.64
CA SER A 83 5.67 3.44 9.84
C SER A 83 5.39 4.93 9.74
N ALA A 84 4.74 5.32 8.65
CA ALA A 84 4.31 6.67 8.37
C ALA A 84 2.91 6.67 7.75
N GLU A 85 2.16 7.72 8.02
CA GLU A 85 0.80 7.89 7.52
C GLU A 85 0.53 9.32 7.05
N VAL A 86 -0.42 9.45 6.13
CA VAL A 86 -1.04 10.73 5.80
C VAL A 86 -2.51 10.50 5.51
N GLU A 87 -3.35 11.33 6.11
CA GLU A 87 -4.76 11.40 5.80
C GLU A 87 -5.01 12.58 4.85
N VAL A 88 -5.37 12.30 3.60
CA VAL A 88 -5.65 13.31 2.57
C VAL A 88 -7.14 13.34 2.22
N ASN A 89 -8.00 12.93 3.17
CA ASN A 89 -9.45 12.84 3.00
C ASN A 89 -10.08 14.20 2.62
N THR A 90 -9.56 15.32 3.12
CA THR A 90 -10.04 16.68 2.80
C THR A 90 -9.74 17.13 1.36
N GLN A 91 -8.97 16.36 0.59
CA GLN A 91 -8.75 16.60 -0.84
C GLN A 91 -9.37 15.52 -1.74
N GLY A 92 -10.10 14.55 -1.15
CA GLY A 92 -10.71 13.43 -1.89
C GLY A 92 -9.71 12.44 -2.49
N ILE A 93 -8.46 12.43 -1.98
CA ILE A 93 -7.38 11.57 -2.47
C ILE A 93 -7.28 10.27 -1.65
N GLY A 94 -7.80 10.27 -0.42
CA GLY A 94 -7.79 9.16 0.53
C GLY A 94 -6.57 9.17 1.45
N SER A 95 -6.31 8.05 2.13
CA SER A 95 -5.26 7.91 3.14
C SER A 95 -4.15 6.98 2.66
N ILE A 96 -2.93 7.23 3.11
CA ILE A 96 -1.78 6.38 2.86
C ILE A 96 -1.20 5.96 4.21
N ILE A 97 -0.94 4.67 4.38
CA ILE A 97 -0.12 4.12 5.46
C ILE A 97 0.99 3.31 4.81
N VAL A 98 2.22 3.51 5.26
CA VAL A 98 3.38 2.73 4.84
C VAL A 98 4.14 2.26 6.08
N PHE A 99 4.62 1.03 6.06
CA PHE A 99 5.48 0.51 7.12
C PHE A 99 6.55 -0.44 6.61
N THR A 100 7.64 -0.56 7.35
CA THR A 100 8.72 -1.52 7.10
C THR A 100 8.61 -2.72 8.03
N LEU A 101 9.00 -3.89 7.53
CA LEU A 101 9.15 -5.11 8.32
C LEU A 101 10.34 -5.89 7.76
N GLY A 102 11.52 -5.75 8.38
CA GLY A 102 12.75 -6.22 7.76
C GLY A 102 13.02 -5.48 6.45
N ASP A 103 13.47 -6.22 5.44
CA ASP A 103 13.71 -5.78 4.06
C ASP A 103 12.44 -5.57 3.23
N ARG A 104 11.26 -5.55 3.86
CA ARG A 104 9.98 -5.36 3.19
C ARG A 104 9.37 -4.00 3.50
N ILE A 105 8.74 -3.42 2.50
CA ILE A 105 7.82 -2.30 2.66
C ILE A 105 6.42 -2.78 2.33
N VAL A 106 5.48 -2.44 3.20
CA VAL A 106 4.06 -2.63 2.98
C VAL A 106 3.41 -1.26 2.89
N SER A 107 2.57 -1.05 1.89
CA SER A 107 1.76 0.16 1.77
C SER A 107 0.29 -0.14 1.57
N PHE A 108 -0.52 0.75 2.12
CA PHE A 108 -1.96 0.74 2.04
C PHE A 108 -2.43 2.13 1.62
N HIS A 109 -3.17 2.18 0.53
CA HIS A 109 -3.69 3.41 -0.07
C HIS A 109 -5.19 3.28 -0.20
N THR A 110 -5.94 4.25 0.32
CA THR A 110 -7.35 4.42 -0.02
C THR A 110 -7.49 5.60 -0.98
N ALA A 111 -8.54 5.57 -1.78
CA ALA A 111 -9.01 6.68 -2.58
C ALA A 111 -10.53 6.75 -2.41
N MET A 112 -11.04 7.87 -1.90
CA MET A 112 -12.48 8.09 -1.75
C MET A 112 -12.78 9.59 -1.71
N PRO A 113 -13.96 10.03 -2.21
CA PRO A 113 -14.38 11.42 -2.10
C PRO A 113 -14.52 11.88 -0.64
N GLU A 114 -14.41 13.20 -0.44
CA GLU A 114 -14.68 13.81 0.86
C GLU A 114 -16.12 13.52 1.33
N GLY A 115 -16.27 13.12 2.59
CA GLY A 115 -17.57 12.85 3.21
C GLY A 115 -18.13 11.45 2.96
N GLU A 116 -17.46 10.63 2.15
CA GLU A 116 -17.81 9.23 1.97
C GLU A 116 -17.36 8.37 3.15
N SER A 117 -18.09 7.28 3.40
CA SER A 117 -17.69 6.31 4.40
C SER A 117 -16.51 5.46 3.89
N PRO A 118 -15.60 5.03 4.77
CA PRO A 118 -14.55 4.08 4.41
C PRO A 118 -15.14 2.84 3.73
N ILE A 119 -14.47 2.41 2.66
CA ILE A 119 -14.85 1.25 1.84
C ILE A 119 -14.94 -0.04 2.67
N VAL A 120 -14.05 -0.15 3.65
CA VAL A 120 -13.97 -1.26 4.59
C VAL A 120 -13.96 -0.70 6.00
N ASP A 121 -14.61 -1.38 6.92
CA ASP A 121 -14.42 -1.12 8.34
C ASP A 121 -13.05 -1.66 8.81
N LEU A 122 -12.67 -1.29 10.03
CA LEU A 122 -11.37 -1.67 10.59
C LEU A 122 -11.20 -3.20 10.69
N ASN A 123 -12.26 -3.94 11.00
CA ASN A 123 -12.18 -5.41 11.10
C ASN A 123 -11.92 -6.04 9.74
N ALA A 124 -12.64 -5.59 8.71
CA ALA A 124 -12.44 -6.06 7.33
C ALA A 124 -11.04 -5.68 6.82
N LEU A 125 -10.52 -4.51 7.22
CA LEU A 125 -9.15 -4.10 6.91
C LEU A 125 -8.11 -5.04 7.58
N GLU A 126 -8.31 -5.40 8.84
CA GLU A 126 -7.46 -6.37 9.54
C GLU A 126 -7.51 -7.76 8.88
N GLU A 127 -8.70 -8.22 8.48
CA GLU A 127 -8.86 -9.49 7.76
C GLU A 127 -8.16 -9.46 6.39
N LEU A 128 -8.27 -8.35 5.65
CA LEU A 128 -7.55 -8.11 4.41
C LEU A 128 -6.04 -8.16 4.62
N ALA A 129 -5.53 -7.47 5.64
CA ALA A 129 -4.11 -7.47 5.96
C ALA A 129 -3.60 -8.89 6.27
N ARG A 130 -4.34 -9.67 7.06
CA ARG A 130 -4.00 -11.08 7.36
C ARG A 130 -4.04 -11.95 6.12
N LEU A 131 -5.06 -11.79 5.27
CA LEU A 131 -5.20 -12.56 4.04
C LEU A 131 -4.05 -12.26 3.07
N VAL A 132 -3.60 -11.00 3.00
CA VAL A 132 -2.43 -10.68 2.19
C VAL A 132 -1.15 -11.21 2.83
N GLU A 133 -0.97 -11.10 4.15
CA GLU A 133 0.17 -11.69 4.86
C GLU A 133 0.26 -13.21 4.62
N GLU A 134 -0.86 -13.94 4.70
CA GLU A 134 -0.93 -15.38 4.44
C GLU A 134 -0.58 -15.74 2.99
N ARG A 135 -1.02 -14.92 2.02
CA ARG A 135 -0.73 -15.16 0.59
C ARG A 135 0.69 -14.77 0.21
N LEU A 136 1.29 -13.83 0.94
CA LEU A 136 2.69 -13.44 0.76
C LEU A 136 3.67 -14.36 1.50
N LYS A 137 3.20 -15.27 2.37
CA LYS A 137 3.98 -16.43 2.87
C LYS A 137 4.27 -17.49 1.78
N ILE A 138 4.09 -17.14 0.50
CA ILE A 138 4.45 -17.94 -0.67
C ILE A 138 5.63 -17.25 -1.38
N LEU A 139 6.79 -17.21 -0.72
CA LEU A 139 8.15 -17.27 -1.28
C LEU A 139 9.08 -17.84 -0.20
#